data_AF-A0A2S0VLJ5-F1
#
_entry.id   AF-A0A2S0VLJ5-F1
#
_cell.length_a   1.000
_cell.length_b   1.000
_cell.length_c   1.000
_cell.angle_alpha   90.00
_cell.angle_beta   90.00
_cell.angle_gamma   90.00
#
_symmetry.space_group_name_H-M   'P 1'
#
loop_
_entity.id
_entity.type
_entity.pdbx_description
1 polymer ?
#
loop_
_entity_poly.entity_id
_entity_poly.type
_entity_poly.pdbx_seq_one_letter_code
_entity_poly.pdbx_strand_id
1 'polypeptide(L)'
;MFIICSAIVITIFYLLEDFNFKDKRSLVTQNNQSNQFYNEDSENSSKKAIDETIKYTPKKLNVSGKDLRRCAKAAKNEIELDKKLHKAAVNDEPQAFINELISDYDYCIDIDIDARKLNYIEVLIREARYGSREAFLEFWKISEKEYFNISNLKALTTEETLNQRQKFISLKYQLAHKFAIIGNNEALLKLVSAYLNYDPVSQSPNLVKSLAYADLGLQTTDDNETYLKLDWYKQRILNSASIDNVGSAQTITEQLLEESTKAVTN
;
A
#
# COMPACT_ATOMS: atom_id res chain seq x y z
N MET A 1 4.69 30.64 -48.36
CA MET A 1 4.57 31.69 -47.32
C MET A 1 4.04 31.02 -46.06
N PHE A 2 4.86 31.04 -45.00
CA PHE A 2 4.69 30.52 -43.63
C PHE A 2 4.45 29.02 -43.39
N ILE A 3 5.59 28.35 -43.16
CA ILE A 3 5.80 27.31 -42.15
C ILE A 3 5.57 27.93 -40.76
N ILE A 4 4.96 27.21 -39.81
CA ILE A 4 5.40 27.07 -38.39
C ILE A 4 4.58 25.97 -37.67
N CYS A 5 5.36 24.95 -37.27
CA CYS A 5 5.35 24.19 -36.01
C CYS A 5 4.17 23.29 -35.60
N SER A 6 4.29 22.04 -36.06
CA SER A 6 4.26 20.83 -35.23
C SER A 6 4.95 21.02 -33.87
N ALA A 7 4.20 21.10 -32.78
CA ALA A 7 4.74 21.11 -31.41
C ALA A 7 3.76 20.63 -30.31
N ILE A 8 2.86 19.68 -30.57
CA ILE A 8 1.92 19.17 -29.53
C ILE A 8 2.03 17.65 -29.28
N VAL A 9 2.76 16.89 -30.09
CA VAL A 9 2.81 15.41 -29.95
C VAL A 9 3.84 14.91 -28.91
N ILE A 10 4.67 15.78 -28.33
CA ILE A 10 5.81 15.35 -27.49
C ILE A 10 5.53 15.39 -25.97
N THR A 11 4.47 16.05 -25.50
CA THR A 11 4.20 16.15 -24.05
C THR A 11 3.46 14.95 -23.44
N ILE A 12 2.86 14.06 -24.25
CA ILE A 12 2.16 12.88 -23.73
C ILE A 12 3.13 11.72 -23.39
N PHE A 13 4.35 11.72 -23.97
CA PHE A 13 5.34 10.69 -23.67
C PHE A 13 5.97 10.80 -22.26
N TYR A 14 5.91 11.97 -21.62
CA TYR A 14 6.52 12.19 -20.30
C TYR A 14 5.65 11.78 -19.10
N LEU A 15 4.37 11.45 -19.31
CA LEU A 15 3.50 10.96 -18.22
C LEU A 15 3.58 9.43 -18.00
N LEU A 16 4.35 8.72 -18.84
CA LEU A 16 4.40 7.25 -18.86
C LEU A 16 5.75 6.64 -18.44
N GLU A 17 6.79 7.43 -18.19
CA GLU A 17 8.07 6.89 -17.70
C GLU A 17 8.12 6.63 -16.18
N ASP A 18 7.24 7.25 -15.38
CA ASP A 18 7.23 7.06 -13.91
C ASP A 18 6.63 5.72 -13.44
N PHE A 19 6.09 4.91 -14.36
CA PHE A 19 5.62 3.54 -14.05
C PHE A 19 6.64 2.43 -14.39
N ASN A 20 7.78 2.77 -15.01
CA ASN A 20 8.83 1.80 -15.34
C ASN A 20 10.14 2.13 -14.60
N PHE A 21 10.23 1.76 -13.32
CA PHE A 21 11.52 1.71 -12.63
C PHE A 21 12.33 0.50 -13.15
N LYS A 22 13.03 0.71 -14.27
CA LYS A 22 14.02 -0.23 -14.80
C LYS A 22 15.35 0.01 -14.08
N ASP A 23 15.79 -1.03 -13.39
CA ASP A 23 17.04 -1.15 -12.63
C ASP A 23 18.25 -0.61 -13.42
N LYS A 24 18.73 0.59 -13.06
CA LYS A 24 20.00 1.15 -13.58
C LYS A 24 21.17 0.57 -12.79
N ARG A 25 21.67 -0.59 -13.22
CA ARG A 25 23.09 -0.94 -12.98
C ARG A 25 23.95 -0.03 -13.86
N SER A 26 24.50 1.03 -13.27
CA SER A 26 25.57 1.80 -13.90
C SER A 26 26.90 1.06 -13.78
N LEU A 27 27.46 0.77 -14.94
CA LEU A 27 28.86 0.51 -15.26
C LEU A 27 29.88 1.02 -14.22
N VAL A 28 30.63 0.08 -13.63
CA VAL A 28 31.89 0.36 -12.96
C VAL A 28 32.99 0.23 -14.02
N THR A 29 33.50 1.38 -14.46
CA THR A 29 34.77 1.46 -15.20
C THR A 29 35.90 1.29 -14.19
N GLN A 30 36.73 0.27 -14.39
CA GLN A 30 37.99 0.08 -13.68
C GLN A 30 38.97 1.22 -14.02
N ASN A 31 39.62 1.78 -13.00
CA ASN A 31 41.04 2.13 -13.09
C ASN A 31 41.68 2.18 -11.70
N ASN A 32 42.90 1.65 -11.65
CA ASN A 32 43.68 1.22 -10.50
C ASN A 32 44.58 2.33 -9.89
N GLN A 33 45.13 1.99 -8.70
CA GLN A 33 46.34 2.50 -8.03
C GLN A 33 46.21 3.85 -7.28
N SER A 34 46.72 4.07 -6.05
CA SER A 34 47.70 3.35 -5.22
C SER A 34 47.76 3.92 -3.76
N ASN A 35 47.95 3.02 -2.78
CA ASN A 35 48.77 3.07 -1.53
C ASN A 35 48.86 4.28 -0.56
N GLN A 36 48.80 3.90 0.73
CA GLN A 36 49.56 4.34 1.93
C GLN A 36 48.95 5.30 3.00
N PHE A 37 48.50 4.66 4.11
CA PHE A 37 48.89 4.78 5.54
C PHE A 37 48.84 6.09 6.39
N TYR A 38 48.17 5.90 7.56
CA TYR A 38 48.28 6.45 8.94
C TYR A 38 47.60 7.77 9.39
N ASN A 39 46.71 7.59 10.41
CA ASN A 39 46.28 8.37 11.60
C ASN A 39 46.08 9.90 11.47
N GLU A 40 45.06 10.57 12.03
CA GLU A 40 44.62 10.61 13.44
C GLU A 40 43.27 11.37 13.54
N ASP A 41 42.64 11.38 14.73
CA ASP A 41 41.25 11.73 15.07
C ASP A 41 40.69 13.11 14.63
N SER A 42 39.40 13.15 14.21
CA SER A 42 38.33 13.92 14.92
C SER A 42 36.91 13.67 14.36
N GLU A 43 35.97 13.62 15.30
CA GLU A 43 34.53 13.95 15.25
C GLU A 43 33.84 14.18 13.88
N ASN A 44 32.85 13.34 13.52
CA ASN A 44 31.42 13.69 13.60
C ASN A 44 30.54 12.68 12.85
N SER A 45 29.41 12.35 13.50
CA SER A 45 28.06 12.26 12.94
C SER A 45 27.81 11.57 11.59
N SER A 46 26.92 10.58 11.65
CA SER A 46 26.02 10.16 10.57
C SER A 46 26.66 9.51 9.34
N LYS A 47 26.78 8.17 9.40
CA LYS A 47 26.58 7.23 8.28
C LYS A 47 26.81 5.80 8.80
N LYS A 48 25.78 5.21 9.39
CA LYS A 48 25.62 3.76 9.34
C LYS A 48 24.37 3.49 8.51
N ALA A 49 24.56 3.60 7.19
CA ALA A 49 23.64 3.03 6.23
C ALA A 49 23.54 1.55 6.55
N ILE A 50 22.34 1.11 6.93
CA ILE A 50 22.01 -0.31 7.09
C ILE A 50 21.95 -0.88 5.67
N ASP A 51 23.11 -1.23 5.14
CA ASP A 51 23.24 -2.24 4.10
C ASP A 51 23.67 -3.54 4.79
N GLU A 52 22.75 -4.09 5.58
CA GLU A 52 22.77 -5.51 5.90
C GLU A 52 21.62 -6.13 5.12
N THR A 53 21.98 -6.72 3.99
CA THR A 53 21.19 -7.79 3.39
C THR A 53 21.13 -8.94 4.41
N ILE A 54 20.17 -8.85 5.33
CA ILE A 54 19.78 -9.96 6.19
C ILE A 54 19.26 -11.04 5.24
N LYS A 55 20.13 -12.00 4.91
CA LYS A 55 19.71 -13.33 4.42
C LYS A 55 18.95 -14.00 5.56
N TYR A 56 17.69 -13.60 5.72
CA TYR A 56 16.76 -14.25 6.62
C TYR A 56 16.28 -15.52 5.94
N THR A 57 16.79 -16.65 6.38
CA THR A 57 16.22 -17.96 6.06
C THR A 57 14.78 -17.96 6.59
N PRO A 58 13.75 -18.16 5.75
CA PRO A 58 12.38 -18.03 6.20
C PRO A 58 12.07 -19.18 7.14
N LYS A 59 12.18 -18.94 8.44
CA LYS A 59 11.37 -19.69 9.40
C LYS A 59 9.94 -19.35 8.99
N LYS A 60 9.26 -20.32 8.36
CA LYS A 60 7.89 -20.18 7.86
C LYS A 60 7.07 -19.60 9.02
N LEU A 61 6.71 -18.33 8.91
CA LEU A 61 5.91 -17.67 9.92
C LEU A 61 4.52 -18.29 9.77
N ASN A 62 4.12 -19.20 10.67
CA ASN A 62 2.82 -19.87 10.61
C ASN A 62 1.67 -18.97 11.10
N VAL A 63 1.88 -17.66 11.18
CA VAL A 63 0.93 -16.68 11.72
C VAL A 63 0.78 -15.56 10.70
N SER A 64 -0.45 -15.25 10.33
CA SER A 64 -0.72 -14.25 9.30
C SER A 64 -0.52 -12.82 9.81
N GLY A 65 -0.31 -11.86 8.92
CA GLY A 65 -0.25 -10.45 9.31
C GLY A 65 -1.54 -9.95 9.97
N LYS A 66 -2.69 -10.52 9.59
CA LYS A 66 -3.99 -10.21 10.20
C LYS A 66 -4.07 -10.69 11.65
N ASP A 67 -3.61 -11.91 11.92
CA ASP A 67 -3.56 -12.46 13.27
C ASP A 67 -2.63 -11.65 14.17
N LEU A 68 -1.46 -11.29 13.64
CA LEU A 68 -0.52 -10.44 14.36
C LEU A 68 -1.10 -9.06 14.66
N ARG A 69 -1.86 -8.47 13.73
CA ARG A 69 -2.55 -7.19 13.95
C ARG A 69 -3.57 -7.28 15.07
N ARG A 70 -4.41 -8.33 15.09
CA ARG A 70 -5.37 -8.59 16.17
C ARG A 70 -4.65 -8.73 17.51
N CYS A 71 -3.55 -9.50 17.53
CA CYS A 71 -2.81 -9.80 18.74
C CYS A 71 -1.86 -8.70 19.22
N ALA A 72 -1.66 -7.62 18.44
CA ALA A 72 -0.72 -6.55 18.76
C ALA A 72 -1.00 -5.86 20.11
N LYS A 73 -2.27 -5.85 20.56
CA LYS A 73 -2.69 -5.24 21.82
C LYS A 73 -3.31 -6.22 22.81
N ALA A 74 -3.42 -7.51 22.45
CA ALA A 74 -3.95 -8.54 23.35
C ALA A 74 -3.08 -8.68 24.60
N ALA A 75 -3.66 -9.14 25.70
CA ALA A 75 -2.88 -9.47 26.89
C ALA A 75 -1.91 -10.62 26.60
N LYS A 76 -0.70 -10.56 27.17
CA LYS A 76 0.34 -11.58 26.94
C LYS A 76 0.22 -12.77 27.88
N ASN A 77 -0.44 -12.59 29.01
CA ASN A 77 -0.67 -13.58 30.06
C ASN A 77 -1.87 -13.15 30.92
N GLU A 78 -2.31 -14.05 31.81
CA GLU A 78 -3.45 -13.82 32.70
C GLU A 78 -3.28 -12.58 33.57
N ILE A 79 -2.07 -12.33 34.09
CA ILE A 79 -1.78 -11.15 34.93
C ILE A 79 -2.02 -9.84 34.17
N GLU A 80 -1.62 -9.78 32.89
CA GLU A 80 -1.89 -8.61 32.05
C GLU A 80 -3.37 -8.50 31.69
N LEU A 81 -4.05 -9.62 31.47
CA LEU A 81 -5.50 -9.65 31.22
C LEU A 81 -6.25 -9.08 32.43
N ASP A 82 -5.96 -9.57 33.63
CA ASP A 82 -6.59 -9.10 34.87
C ASP A 82 -6.42 -7.60 35.07
N LYS A 83 -5.22 -7.07 34.79
CA LYS A 83 -4.98 -5.62 34.83
C LYS A 83 -5.83 -4.85 33.83
N LYS A 84 -6.01 -5.37 32.61
CA LYS A 84 -6.86 -4.74 31.58
C LYS A 84 -8.34 -4.81 31.96
N LEU A 85 -8.81 -5.96 32.47
CA LEU A 85 -10.18 -6.15 32.94
C LEU A 85 -10.50 -5.25 34.14
N HIS A 86 -9.59 -5.16 35.11
CA HIS A 86 -9.75 -4.26 36.25
C HIS A 86 -9.83 -2.80 35.79
N LYS A 87 -8.96 -2.39 34.86
CA LYS A 87 -9.02 -1.04 34.29
C LYS A 87 -10.33 -0.78 33.54
N ALA A 88 -10.83 -1.76 32.79
CA ALA A 88 -12.10 -1.65 32.08
C ALA A 88 -13.27 -1.48 33.07
N ALA A 89 -13.27 -2.24 34.17
CA ALA A 89 -14.27 -2.12 35.23
C ALA A 89 -14.22 -0.74 35.92
N VAL A 90 -13.02 -0.23 36.24
CA VAL A 90 -12.84 1.11 36.84
C VAL A 90 -13.34 2.22 35.92
N ASN A 91 -13.19 2.04 34.62
CA ASN A 91 -13.63 3.00 33.60
C ASN A 91 -15.11 2.87 33.21
N ASP A 92 -15.86 1.92 33.81
CA ASP A 92 -17.24 1.59 33.44
C ASP A 92 -17.38 1.26 31.94
N GLU A 93 -16.40 0.52 31.39
CA GLU A 93 -16.42 0.12 29.99
C GLU A 93 -17.57 -0.87 29.71
N PRO A 94 -18.21 -0.81 28.53
CA PRO A 94 -19.33 -1.70 28.20
C PRO A 94 -18.93 -3.19 28.22
N GLN A 95 -19.88 -4.07 28.54
CA GLN A 95 -19.66 -5.52 28.53
C GLN A 95 -19.13 -6.05 27.19
N ALA A 96 -19.51 -5.42 26.07
CA ALA A 96 -18.98 -5.76 24.75
C ALA A 96 -17.45 -5.59 24.65
N PHE A 97 -16.91 -4.51 25.23
CA PHE A 97 -15.48 -4.25 25.29
C PHE A 97 -14.76 -5.27 26.19
N ILE A 98 -15.36 -5.60 27.34
CA ILE A 98 -14.83 -6.63 28.25
C ILE A 98 -14.74 -7.99 27.54
N ASN A 99 -15.80 -8.38 26.81
CA ASN A 99 -15.83 -9.62 26.05
C ASN A 99 -14.80 -9.63 24.91
N GLU A 100 -14.55 -8.48 24.27
CA GLU A 100 -13.51 -8.34 23.25
C GLU A 100 -12.11 -8.57 23.84
N LEU A 101 -11.81 -8.01 25.02
CA LEU A 101 -10.52 -8.22 25.70
C LEU A 101 -10.26 -9.71 26.00
N ILE A 102 -11.28 -10.42 26.48
CA ILE A 102 -11.18 -11.86 26.78
C ILE A 102 -11.01 -12.65 25.47
N SER A 103 -11.84 -12.38 24.46
CA SER A 103 -11.78 -13.04 23.15
C SER A 103 -10.43 -12.85 22.47
N ASP A 104 -9.84 -11.66 22.54
CA ASP A 104 -8.51 -11.40 22.00
C ASP A 104 -7.41 -12.11 22.79
N TYR A 105 -7.53 -12.19 24.12
CA TYR A 105 -6.60 -12.97 24.92
C TYR A 105 -6.64 -14.45 24.56
N ASP A 106 -7.83 -15.05 24.57
CA ASP A 106 -8.03 -16.48 24.28
C ASP A 106 -7.55 -16.83 22.87
N TYR A 107 -7.78 -15.95 21.89
CA TYR A 107 -7.29 -16.13 20.53
C TYR A 107 -5.76 -16.07 20.45
N CYS A 108 -5.15 -15.15 21.19
CA CYS A 108 -3.75 -14.82 21.03
C CYS A 108 -2.82 -15.62 21.93
N ILE A 109 -3.31 -16.25 23.00
CA ILE A 109 -2.45 -16.89 24.02
C ILE A 109 -1.52 -17.95 23.45
N ASP A 110 -2.00 -18.71 22.45
CA ASP A 110 -1.23 -19.78 21.78
C ASP A 110 -0.26 -19.25 20.71
N ILE A 111 -0.34 -17.97 20.34
CA ILE A 111 0.59 -17.36 19.39
C ILE A 111 1.88 -17.01 20.12
N ASP A 112 3.01 -17.47 19.58
CA ASP A 112 4.34 -17.17 20.11
C ASP A 112 4.54 -15.66 20.38
N ILE A 113 5.05 -15.33 21.57
CA ILE A 113 5.14 -13.94 22.01
C ILE A 113 6.15 -13.13 21.20
N ASP A 114 7.19 -13.77 20.65
CA ASP A 114 8.16 -13.10 19.79
C ASP A 114 7.58 -12.86 18.40
N ALA A 115 6.74 -13.78 17.89
CA ALA A 115 5.97 -13.53 16.68
C ALA A 115 5.04 -12.31 16.84
N ARG A 116 4.39 -12.14 18.00
CA ARG A 116 3.52 -10.96 18.28
C ARG A 116 4.27 -9.62 18.29
N LYS A 117 5.61 -9.62 18.39
CA LYS A 117 6.45 -8.40 18.33
C LYS A 117 6.82 -7.98 16.90
N LEU A 118 6.54 -8.82 15.91
CA LEU A 118 6.86 -8.52 14.52
C LEU A 118 6.05 -7.32 14.02
N ASN A 119 6.64 -6.58 13.07
CA ASN A 119 5.92 -5.55 12.34
C ASN A 119 4.85 -6.22 11.45
N TYR A 120 3.64 -6.35 11.98
CA TYR A 120 2.55 -7.00 11.26
C TYR A 120 2.20 -6.30 9.94
N ILE A 121 2.49 -5.00 9.80
CA ILE A 121 2.26 -4.28 8.54
C ILE A 121 3.22 -4.79 7.46
N GLU A 122 4.49 -5.02 7.78
CA GLU A 122 5.45 -5.62 6.84
C GLU A 122 5.02 -7.04 6.45
N VAL A 123 4.50 -7.82 7.40
CA VAL A 123 3.95 -9.15 7.14
C VAL A 123 2.77 -9.08 6.18
N LEU A 124 1.80 -8.18 6.43
CA LEU A 124 0.64 -7.95 5.56
C LEU A 124 1.07 -7.52 4.14
N ILE A 125 2.01 -6.57 4.02
CA ILE A 125 2.51 -6.11 2.72
C ILE A 125 3.14 -7.28 1.96
N ARG A 126 3.96 -8.09 2.65
CA ARG A 126 4.60 -9.27 2.04
C ARG A 126 3.57 -10.27 1.55
N GLU A 127 2.62 -10.66 2.39
CA GLU A 127 1.55 -11.59 2.04
C GLU A 127 0.72 -11.08 0.86
N ALA A 128 0.35 -9.79 0.87
CA ALA A 128 -0.38 -9.15 -0.23
C ALA A 128 0.44 -9.17 -1.54
N ARG A 129 1.75 -8.93 -1.49
CA ARG A 129 2.64 -9.03 -2.65
C ARG A 129 2.73 -10.44 -3.22
N TYR A 130 2.55 -11.46 -2.38
CA TYR A 130 2.47 -12.87 -2.79
C TYR A 130 1.04 -13.32 -3.15
N GLY A 131 0.09 -12.40 -3.29
CA GLY A 131 -1.26 -12.70 -3.77
C GLY A 131 -2.30 -12.98 -2.68
N SER A 132 -1.98 -12.76 -1.40
CA SER A 132 -2.99 -12.86 -0.34
C SER A 132 -3.96 -11.68 -0.40
N ARG A 133 -5.16 -11.93 -0.95
CA ARG A 133 -6.27 -10.96 -0.96
C ARG A 133 -6.60 -10.49 0.45
N GLU A 134 -6.66 -11.41 1.40
CA GLU A 134 -7.00 -11.09 2.80
C GLU A 134 -6.00 -10.10 3.40
N ALA A 135 -4.70 -10.33 3.20
CA ALA A 135 -3.66 -9.44 3.68
C ALA A 135 -3.74 -8.05 3.03
N PHE A 136 -4.06 -7.98 1.73
CA PHE A 136 -4.31 -6.72 1.04
C PHE A 136 -5.48 -5.95 1.67
N LEU A 137 -6.61 -6.60 1.88
CA LEU A 137 -7.80 -5.96 2.46
C LEU A 137 -7.52 -5.45 3.87
N GLU A 138 -6.76 -6.23 4.64
CA GLU A 138 -6.39 -5.84 5.99
C GLU A 138 -5.39 -4.68 6.00
N PHE A 139 -4.38 -4.71 5.13
CA PHE A 139 -3.46 -3.60 4.91
C PHE A 139 -4.18 -2.33 4.46
N TRP A 140 -5.20 -2.44 3.61
CA TRP A 140 -5.97 -1.28 3.15
C TRP A 140 -6.64 -0.52 4.30
N LYS A 141 -7.06 -1.22 5.36
CA LYS A 141 -7.69 -0.65 6.56
C LYS A 141 -6.69 0.04 7.50
N ILE A 142 -5.38 -0.15 7.31
CA ILE A 142 -4.36 0.48 8.17
C ILE A 142 -4.44 1.99 8.00
N SER A 143 -4.58 2.73 9.11
CA SER A 143 -4.52 4.20 9.09
C SER A 143 -3.09 4.69 8.98
N GLU A 144 -2.87 5.92 8.52
CA GLU A 144 -1.53 6.53 8.58
C GLU A 144 -0.97 6.54 10.00
N LYS A 145 -1.80 6.88 10.99
CA LYS A 145 -1.39 6.88 12.41
C LYS A 145 -0.87 5.52 12.85
N GLU A 146 -1.57 4.45 12.45
CA GLU A 146 -1.17 3.08 12.75
C GLU A 146 0.12 2.71 12.02
N TYR A 147 0.23 3.02 10.72
CA TYR A 147 1.45 2.81 9.94
C TYR A 147 2.67 3.47 10.58
N PHE A 148 2.57 4.75 10.93
CA PHE A 148 3.67 5.49 11.55
C PHE A 148 4.04 4.94 12.92
N ASN A 149 3.04 4.51 13.71
CA ASN A 149 3.28 3.96 15.04
C ASN A 149 4.02 2.62 14.98
N ILE A 150 3.56 1.69 14.14
CA ILE A 150 4.09 0.33 14.06
C ILE A 150 5.44 0.29 13.34
N SER A 151 5.62 1.13 12.32
CA SER A 151 6.88 1.25 11.59
C SER A 151 7.92 2.12 12.32
N ASN A 152 7.68 2.52 13.57
CA ASN A 152 8.57 3.36 14.40
C ASN A 152 8.97 4.71 13.76
N LEU A 153 8.06 5.34 13.02
CA LEU A 153 8.31 6.57 12.25
C LEU A 153 7.89 7.86 13.00
N LYS A 154 8.03 7.89 14.34
CA LYS A 154 7.48 8.99 15.16
C LYS A 154 8.35 10.24 15.24
N ALA A 155 9.65 10.12 14.98
CA ALA A 155 10.63 11.20 15.14
C ALA A 155 11.18 11.68 13.79
N LEU A 156 10.28 11.92 12.83
CA LEU A 156 10.63 12.38 11.49
C LEU A 156 10.47 13.90 11.37
N THR A 157 11.27 14.51 10.51
CA THR A 157 11.05 15.87 10.04
C THR A 157 9.73 15.97 9.27
N THR A 158 9.25 17.19 9.01
CA THR A 158 8.05 17.43 8.19
C THR A 158 8.21 16.82 6.80
N GLU A 159 9.35 17.02 6.15
CA GLU A 159 9.62 16.49 4.81
C GLU A 159 9.63 14.96 4.79
N GLU A 160 10.33 14.33 5.73
CA GLU A 160 10.36 12.88 5.85
C GLU A 160 8.96 12.30 6.14
N THR A 161 8.16 12.99 6.96
CA THR A 161 6.78 12.60 7.23
C THR A 161 5.93 12.62 5.96
N LEU A 162 6.04 13.68 5.14
CA LEU A 162 5.32 13.77 3.87
C LEU A 162 5.75 12.67 2.89
N ASN A 163 7.05 12.40 2.79
CA ASN A 163 7.59 11.33 1.94
C ASN A 163 7.07 9.95 2.40
N GLN A 164 7.06 9.67 3.70
CA GLN A 164 6.54 8.40 4.22
C GLN A 164 5.03 8.24 4.01
N ARG A 165 4.26 9.33 4.13
CA ARG A 165 2.83 9.32 3.78
C ARG A 165 2.62 8.98 2.31
N GLN A 166 3.35 9.65 1.41
CA GLN A 166 3.22 9.40 -0.02
C GLN A 166 3.60 7.96 -0.37
N LYS A 167 4.70 7.43 0.20
CA LYS A 167 5.09 6.02 0.04
C LYS A 167 4.00 5.05 0.50
N PHE A 168 3.43 5.30 1.68
CA PHE A 168 2.37 4.47 2.24
C PHE A 168 1.11 4.46 1.38
N ILE A 169 0.66 5.64 0.95
CA ILE A 169 -0.52 5.78 0.09
C ILE A 169 -0.25 5.13 -1.27
N SER A 170 0.85 5.46 -1.93
CA SER A 170 1.22 4.86 -3.22
C SER A 170 1.26 3.33 -3.17
N LEU A 171 1.79 2.74 -2.09
CA LEU A 171 1.81 1.29 -1.92
C LEU A 171 0.39 0.69 -1.86
N LYS A 172 -0.57 1.35 -1.23
CA LYS A 172 -1.98 0.90 -1.24
C LYS A 172 -2.51 0.82 -2.65
N TYR A 173 -2.34 1.88 -3.44
CA TYR A 173 -2.82 1.93 -4.83
C TYR A 173 -2.15 0.87 -5.69
N GLN A 174 -0.84 0.68 -5.55
CA GLN A 174 -0.10 -0.36 -6.27
C GLN A 174 -0.62 -1.77 -5.96
N LEU A 175 -0.84 -2.09 -4.68
CA LEU A 175 -1.39 -3.39 -4.29
C LEU A 175 -2.81 -3.56 -4.82
N ALA A 176 -3.68 -2.54 -4.65
CA ALA A 176 -5.04 -2.61 -5.16
C ALA A 176 -5.07 -2.78 -6.69
N HIS A 177 -4.22 -2.09 -7.43
CA HIS A 177 -4.11 -2.25 -8.89
C HIS A 177 -3.79 -3.70 -9.26
N LYS A 178 -2.78 -4.31 -8.63
CA LYS A 178 -2.44 -5.73 -8.88
C LYS A 178 -3.63 -6.67 -8.69
N PHE A 179 -4.42 -6.47 -7.65
CA PHE A 179 -5.61 -7.28 -7.40
C PHE A 179 -6.76 -6.93 -8.36
N ALA A 180 -6.94 -5.66 -8.70
CA ALA A 180 -7.99 -5.21 -9.62
C ALA A 180 -7.79 -5.78 -11.05
N ILE A 181 -6.54 -5.79 -11.53
CA ILE A 181 -6.17 -6.33 -12.84
C ILE A 181 -6.50 -7.82 -12.98
N ILE A 182 -6.44 -8.60 -11.89
CA ILE A 182 -6.86 -10.01 -11.88
C ILE A 182 -8.34 -10.22 -11.51
N GLY A 183 -9.16 -9.17 -11.60
CA GLY A 183 -10.61 -9.26 -11.41
C GLY A 183 -11.08 -9.20 -9.94
N ASN A 184 -10.27 -8.68 -9.00
CA ASN A 184 -10.73 -8.51 -7.62
C ASN A 184 -11.68 -7.31 -7.48
N ASN A 185 -12.97 -7.61 -7.32
CA ASN A 185 -14.05 -6.61 -7.16
C ASN A 185 -13.82 -5.62 -6.01
N GLU A 186 -13.32 -6.05 -4.86
CA GLU A 186 -13.07 -5.15 -3.74
C GLU A 186 -11.92 -4.18 -4.03
N ALA A 187 -10.88 -4.64 -4.71
CA ALA A 187 -9.76 -3.80 -5.14
C ALA A 187 -10.21 -2.77 -6.19
N LEU A 188 -11.05 -3.17 -7.15
CA LEU A 188 -11.67 -2.27 -8.12
C LEU A 188 -12.45 -1.15 -7.43
N LEU A 189 -13.42 -1.51 -6.57
CA LEU A 189 -14.22 -0.52 -5.83
C LEU A 189 -13.36 0.40 -4.95
N LYS A 190 -12.31 -0.14 -4.33
CA LYS A 190 -11.33 0.64 -3.57
C LYS A 190 -10.61 1.65 -4.44
N LEU A 191 -10.12 1.27 -5.63
CA LEU A 191 -9.44 2.20 -6.55
C LEU A 191 -10.39 3.28 -7.08
N VAL A 192 -11.59 2.90 -7.51
CA VAL A 192 -12.61 3.84 -7.99
C VAL A 192 -12.89 4.90 -6.93
N SER A 193 -13.20 4.46 -5.70
CA SER A 193 -13.44 5.38 -4.59
C SER A 193 -12.20 6.16 -4.18
N ALA A 194 -11.01 5.56 -4.20
CA ALA A 194 -9.79 6.23 -3.76
C ALA A 194 -9.40 7.36 -4.72
N TYR A 195 -9.40 7.10 -6.03
CA TYR A 195 -9.10 8.11 -7.06
C TYR A 195 -10.12 9.26 -7.08
N LEU A 196 -11.38 9.04 -6.71
CA LEU A 196 -12.35 10.13 -6.54
C LEU A 196 -11.95 11.14 -5.46
N ASN A 197 -11.17 10.72 -4.48
CA ASN A 197 -10.79 11.56 -3.35
C ASN A 197 -9.35 12.07 -3.48
N TYR A 198 -8.44 11.23 -3.97
CA TYR A 198 -7.02 11.54 -4.02
C TYR A 198 -6.29 10.64 -5.03
N ASP A 199 -5.34 11.17 -5.76
CA ASP A 199 -4.36 10.43 -6.55
C ASP A 199 -2.97 10.75 -5.99
N PRO A 200 -2.18 9.76 -5.54
CA PRO A 200 -0.84 10.02 -4.99
C PRO A 200 0.14 10.65 -5.98
N VAL A 201 -0.15 10.59 -7.30
CA VAL A 201 0.67 11.21 -8.34
C VAL A 201 0.32 12.68 -8.52
N SER A 202 -0.94 13.00 -8.83
CA SER A 202 -1.37 14.39 -9.05
C SER A 202 -1.64 15.16 -7.76
N GLN A 203 -1.70 14.46 -6.61
CA GLN A 203 -2.05 14.98 -5.29
C GLN A 203 -3.43 15.65 -5.25
N SER A 204 -4.34 15.20 -6.11
CA SER A 204 -5.70 15.73 -6.27
C SER A 204 -6.67 14.61 -6.67
N PRO A 205 -8.00 14.82 -6.55
CA PRO A 205 -8.97 13.91 -7.15
C PRO A 205 -8.69 13.65 -8.63
N ASN A 206 -8.78 12.40 -9.06
CA ASN A 206 -8.55 11.97 -10.43
C ASN A 206 -9.78 11.23 -10.98
N LEU A 207 -10.68 12.00 -11.60
CA LEU A 207 -11.90 11.48 -12.22
C LEU A 207 -11.60 10.52 -13.37
N VAL A 208 -10.51 10.78 -14.12
CA VAL A 208 -10.12 9.97 -15.28
C VAL A 208 -9.74 8.55 -14.85
N LYS A 209 -8.83 8.42 -13.88
CA LYS A 209 -8.44 7.09 -13.35
C LYS A 209 -9.61 6.41 -12.66
N SER A 210 -10.40 7.14 -11.88
CA SER A 210 -11.58 6.57 -11.22
C SER A 210 -12.57 5.98 -12.23
N LEU A 211 -12.90 6.73 -13.29
CA LEU A 211 -13.77 6.27 -14.37
C LEU A 211 -13.18 5.07 -15.10
N ALA A 212 -11.87 5.09 -15.37
CA ALA A 212 -11.20 3.99 -16.05
C ALA A 212 -11.28 2.67 -15.25
N TYR A 213 -11.06 2.70 -13.93
CA TYR A 213 -11.24 1.51 -13.09
C TYR A 213 -12.71 1.09 -12.96
N ALA A 214 -13.65 2.04 -13.01
CA ALA A 214 -15.07 1.70 -13.02
C ALA A 214 -15.45 0.96 -14.30
N ASP A 215 -15.00 1.46 -15.46
CA ASP A 215 -15.23 0.83 -16.76
C ASP A 215 -14.53 -0.52 -16.91
N LEU A 216 -13.31 -0.66 -16.37
CA LEU A 216 -12.63 -1.96 -16.28
C LEU A 216 -13.50 -2.96 -15.52
N GLY A 217 -13.98 -2.58 -14.34
CA GLY A 217 -14.78 -3.47 -13.50
C GLY A 217 -16.12 -3.82 -14.15
N LEU A 218 -16.80 -2.87 -14.80
CA LEU A 218 -18.06 -3.14 -15.52
C LEU A 218 -17.91 -4.13 -16.68
N GLN A 219 -16.71 -4.22 -17.26
CA GLN A 219 -16.40 -5.14 -18.37
C GLN A 219 -15.87 -6.49 -17.91
N THR A 220 -15.44 -6.62 -16.64
CA THR A 220 -14.74 -7.81 -16.14
C THR A 220 -15.45 -8.50 -14.99
N THR A 221 -16.40 -7.84 -14.33
CA THR A 221 -17.11 -8.41 -13.18
C THR A 221 -18.34 -9.20 -13.63
N ASP A 222 -18.48 -10.41 -13.09
CA ASP A 222 -19.71 -11.21 -13.18
C ASP A 222 -20.61 -11.05 -11.94
N ASP A 223 -20.18 -10.23 -10.97
CA ASP A 223 -20.91 -10.00 -9.72
C ASP A 223 -21.88 -8.83 -9.85
N ASN A 224 -23.18 -9.11 -9.78
CA ASN A 224 -24.23 -8.11 -9.97
C ASN A 224 -24.18 -6.97 -8.94
N GLU A 225 -23.82 -7.25 -7.68
CA GLU A 225 -23.71 -6.22 -6.66
C GLU A 225 -22.55 -5.26 -6.95
N THR A 226 -21.39 -5.80 -7.32
CA THR A 226 -20.24 -5.01 -7.76
C THR A 226 -20.57 -4.21 -9.01
N TYR A 227 -21.21 -4.83 -10.00
CA TYR A 227 -21.63 -4.15 -11.23
C TYR A 227 -22.46 -2.90 -10.92
N LEU A 228 -23.52 -3.05 -10.11
CA LEU A 228 -24.41 -1.94 -9.74
C LEU A 228 -23.66 -0.81 -9.00
N LYS A 229 -22.72 -1.16 -8.12
CA LYS A 229 -21.89 -0.17 -7.42
C LYS A 229 -20.97 0.58 -8.37
N LEU A 230 -20.33 -0.13 -9.30
CA LEU A 230 -19.45 0.48 -10.30
C LEU A 230 -20.22 1.38 -11.27
N ASP A 231 -21.40 0.96 -11.73
CA ASP A 231 -22.25 1.79 -12.59
C ASP A 231 -22.69 3.05 -11.85
N TRP A 232 -23.10 2.94 -10.58
CA TRP A 232 -23.43 4.12 -9.77
C TRP A 232 -22.25 5.10 -9.67
N TYR A 233 -21.02 4.62 -9.45
CA TYR A 233 -19.83 5.47 -9.46
C TYR A 233 -19.62 6.11 -10.83
N LYS A 234 -19.72 5.34 -11.92
CA LYS A 234 -19.59 5.84 -13.28
C LYS A 234 -20.58 6.96 -13.58
N GLN A 235 -21.89 6.74 -13.34
CA GLN A 235 -22.91 7.76 -13.58
C GLN A 235 -22.64 9.04 -12.78
N ARG A 236 -22.21 8.88 -11.52
CA ARG A 236 -21.85 10.03 -10.68
C ARG A 236 -20.64 10.79 -11.23
N ILE A 237 -19.61 10.10 -11.72
CA ILE A 237 -18.42 10.74 -12.30
C ILE A 237 -18.79 11.49 -13.58
N LEU A 238 -19.60 10.88 -14.44
CA LEU A 238 -20.04 11.45 -15.72
C LEU A 238 -20.80 12.78 -15.56
N ASN A 239 -21.48 13.00 -14.43
CA ASN A 239 -22.13 14.28 -14.14
C ASN A 239 -21.15 15.46 -14.00
N SER A 240 -19.86 15.19 -13.77
CA SER A 240 -18.82 16.22 -13.58
C SER A 240 -17.63 16.09 -14.54
N ALA A 241 -17.55 15.01 -15.31
CA ALA A 241 -16.46 14.76 -16.23
C ALA A 241 -16.66 15.53 -17.55
N SER A 242 -15.60 16.15 -18.06
CA SER A 242 -15.59 16.68 -19.43
C SER A 242 -15.51 15.54 -20.46
N ILE A 243 -15.80 15.85 -21.73
CA ILE A 243 -15.63 14.90 -22.84
C ILE A 243 -14.17 14.42 -22.92
N ASP A 244 -13.21 15.32 -22.71
CA ASP A 244 -11.78 14.96 -22.69
C ASP A 244 -11.42 13.99 -21.56
N ASN A 245 -12.03 14.17 -20.37
CA ASN A 245 -11.87 13.24 -19.26
C ASN A 245 -12.39 11.85 -19.62
N VAL A 246 -13.55 11.77 -20.29
CA VAL A 246 -14.14 10.51 -20.73
C VAL A 246 -13.27 9.82 -21.77
N GLY A 247 -12.80 10.55 -22.79
CA GLY A 247 -11.90 9.99 -23.81
C GLY A 247 -10.56 9.50 -23.24
N SER A 248 -10.00 10.24 -22.28
CA SER A 248 -8.79 9.83 -21.57
C SER A 248 -9.03 8.58 -20.72
N ALA A 249 -10.19 8.48 -20.06
CA ALA A 249 -10.54 7.32 -19.25
C ALA A 249 -10.69 6.06 -20.12
N GLN A 250 -11.33 6.18 -21.28
CA GLN A 250 -11.45 5.07 -22.25
C GLN A 250 -10.09 4.53 -22.67
N THR A 251 -9.14 5.43 -22.98
CA THR A 251 -7.77 5.02 -23.34
C THR A 251 -7.09 4.23 -22.21
N ILE A 252 -7.25 4.67 -20.96
CA ILE A 252 -6.70 3.96 -19.79
C ILE A 252 -7.43 2.62 -19.59
N THR A 253 -8.75 2.57 -19.75
CA THR A 253 -9.53 1.33 -19.63
C THR A 253 -9.03 0.26 -20.60
N GLU A 254 -8.78 0.62 -21.86
CA GLU A 254 -8.26 -0.30 -22.88
C GLU A 254 -6.90 -0.88 -22.47
N GLN A 255 -6.00 -0.04 -21.94
CA GLN A 255 -4.70 -0.50 -21.41
C GLN A 255 -4.86 -1.46 -20.23
N LEU A 256 -5.77 -1.15 -19.30
CA LEU A 256 -6.04 -2.00 -18.14
C LEU A 256 -6.67 -3.34 -18.55
N LEU A 257 -7.52 -3.37 -19.57
CA LEU A 257 -8.10 -4.61 -20.10
C LEU A 257 -7.04 -5.50 -20.77
N GLU A 258 -6.11 -4.90 -21.51
CA GLU A 258 -4.97 -5.61 -22.08
C GLU A 258 -4.08 -6.21 -20.98
N GLU A 259 -3.79 -5.43 -19.94
CA GLU A 259 -3.04 -5.89 -18.77
C GLU A 259 -3.75 -7.03 -18.04
N SER A 260 -5.05 -6.89 -17.81
CA SER A 260 -5.89 -7.91 -17.17
C SER A 260 -5.87 -9.23 -17.94
N THR A 261 -6.03 -9.16 -19.26
CA THR A 261 -5.98 -10.34 -20.13
C THR A 261 -4.63 -11.06 -20.03
N LYS A 262 -3.52 -10.31 -19.99
CA LYS A 262 -2.17 -10.88 -19.81
C LYS A 262 -1.96 -11.49 -18.41
N ALA A 263 -2.56 -10.89 -17.39
CA ALA A 263 -2.41 -11.35 -16.00
C ALA A 263 -3.21 -12.63 -15.71
N VAL A 264 -4.33 -12.85 -16.40
CA VAL A 264 -5.17 -14.05 -16.25
C VAL A 264 -4.63 -15.25 -17.04
N THR A 265 -3.82 -14.99 -18.08
CA THR A 265 -3.31 -16.05 -18.98
C THR A 265 -1.96 -16.64 -18.57
N ASN A 266 -1.27 -16.06 -17.58
CA ASN A 266 0.02 -16.52 -17.04
C ASN A 266 -0.12 -16.99 -15.58
#